data_AF-A0A969I8A3-F1
#
_entry.id   AF-A0A969I8A3-F1
#
_cell.length_a   1.000
_cell.length_b   1.000
_cell.length_c   1.000
_cell.angle_alpha   90.00
_cell.angle_beta   90.00
_cell.angle_gamma   90.00
#
_symmetry.space_group_name_H-M   'P 1'
#
loop_
_entity.id
_entity.type
_entity.pdbx_description
1 polymer ?
#
loop_
_entity_poly.entity_id
_entity_poly.type
_entity_poly.pdbx_seq_one_letter_code
_entity_poly.pdbx_strand_id
1 'polypeptide(L)' 'MERPKHIGKSFSGNQRGKVFGDEYIDCSFVDADLVGAHLIGTFIGCDFSHTDLRETVMGTSFTDSDFTGTQMPDVATTD' A
#
# COMPACT_ATOMS: atom_id res chain seq x y z
N MET A 1 -9.58 21.31 -1.70
CA MET A 1 -10.13 20.49 -0.61
C MET A 1 -9.01 19.56 -0.17
N GLU A 2 -8.64 19.56 1.11
CA GLU A 2 -7.58 18.68 1.61
C GLU A 2 -8.08 17.23 1.63
N ARG A 3 -7.20 16.28 1.28
CA ARG A 3 -7.48 14.85 1.41
C ARG A 3 -7.54 14.50 2.91
N PRO A 4 -8.42 13.59 3.34
CA PRO A 4 -8.37 13.06 4.70
C PRO A 4 -6.98 12.50 5.04
N LYS A 5 -6.60 12.61 6.31
CA LYS A 5 -5.32 12.09 6.82
C LYS A 5 -5.55 10.96 7.82
N HIS A 6 -4.72 9.93 7.72
CA HIS A 6 -4.64 8.82 8.67
C HIS A 6 -3.23 8.77 9.25
N ILE A 7 -3.11 8.77 10.57
CA ILE A 7 -1.83 8.81 11.26
C ILE A 7 -1.77 7.64 12.24
N GLY A 8 -0.72 6.80 12.15
CA GLY A 8 -0.50 5.70 13.10
C GLY A 8 -1.55 4.58 13.06
N LYS A 9 -2.38 4.51 12.01
CA LYS A 9 -3.46 3.52 11.91
C LYS A 9 -2.94 2.19 11.37
N SER A 10 -3.57 1.09 11.79
CA SER A 10 -3.32 -0.24 11.23
C SER A 10 -4.44 -0.66 10.28
N PHE A 11 -4.05 -1.24 9.15
CA PHE A 11 -4.91 -1.72 8.07
C PHE A 11 -4.60 -3.19 7.72
N SER A 12 -4.30 -4.02 8.72
CA SER A 12 -3.97 -5.44 8.53
C SER A 12 -5.15 -6.28 8.02
N GLY A 13 -4.86 -7.51 7.59
CA GLY A 13 -5.87 -8.47 7.14
C GLY A 13 -6.38 -8.20 5.71
N ASN A 14 -7.63 -8.56 5.43
CA ASN A 14 -8.18 -8.51 4.07
C ASN A 14 -8.51 -7.07 3.63
N GLN A 15 -7.73 -6.56 2.69
CA GLN A 15 -7.88 -5.25 2.05
C GLN A 15 -8.02 -5.35 0.52
N ARG A 16 -8.36 -6.54 -0.01
CA ARG A 16 -8.43 -6.81 -1.45
C ARG A 16 -9.36 -5.84 -2.17
N GLY A 17 -8.91 -5.34 -3.33
CA GLY A 17 -9.73 -4.46 -4.19
C GLY A 17 -10.09 -3.10 -3.57
N LYS A 18 -9.55 -2.74 -2.40
CA LYS A 18 -9.86 -1.45 -1.77
C LYS A 18 -9.15 -0.30 -2.47
N VAL A 19 -9.74 0.88 -2.36
CA VAL A 19 -9.15 2.13 -2.86
C VAL A 19 -8.60 2.93 -1.68
N PHE A 20 -7.30 3.19 -1.73
CA PHE A 20 -6.60 4.03 -0.76
C PHE A 20 -6.21 5.33 -1.46
N GLY A 21 -7.06 6.36 -1.31
CA GLY A 21 -6.91 7.67 -1.98
C GLY A 21 -6.56 8.85 -1.07
N ASP A 22 -6.41 8.60 0.22
CA ASP A 22 -6.14 9.60 1.27
C ASP A 22 -4.64 9.79 1.52
N GLU A 23 -4.27 10.59 2.52
CA GLU A 23 -2.90 10.68 3.04
C GLU A 23 -2.73 9.76 4.24
N TYR A 24 -1.68 8.94 4.22
CA TYR A 24 -1.34 7.95 5.24
C TYR A 24 0.08 8.24 5.74
N ILE A 25 0.19 8.51 7.04
CA ILE A 25 1.45 8.86 7.71
C ILE A 25 1.68 7.85 8.82
N ASP A 26 2.85 7.23 8.86
CA ASP A 26 3.24 6.25 9.88
C ASP A 26 2.20 5.14 10.09
N CYS A 27 1.47 4.78 9.03
CA CYS A 27 0.44 3.74 9.08
C CYS A 27 1.04 2.36 8.82
N SER A 28 0.43 1.34 9.43
CA SER A 28 0.84 -0.05 9.27
C SER A 28 -0.13 -0.79 8.35
N PHE A 29 0.42 -1.45 7.35
CA PHE A 29 -0.24 -2.39 6.46
C PHE A 29 0.35 -3.81 6.63
N VAL A 30 1.13 -4.06 7.69
CA VAL A 30 1.81 -5.34 7.91
C VAL A 30 0.85 -6.52 7.79
N ASP A 31 1.28 -7.54 7.03
CA ASP A 31 0.51 -8.76 6.73
C ASP A 31 -0.86 -8.50 6.06
N ALA A 32 -1.08 -7.33 5.46
CA ALA A 32 -2.30 -7.05 4.71
C ALA A 32 -2.33 -7.77 3.36
N ASP A 33 -3.49 -8.32 3.01
CA ASP A 33 -3.81 -8.78 1.67
C ASP A 33 -4.37 -7.59 0.88
N LEU A 34 -3.48 -6.97 0.08
CA LEU A 34 -3.79 -5.82 -0.75
C LEU A 34 -4.03 -6.24 -2.21
N VAL A 35 -4.27 -7.51 -2.51
CA VAL A 35 -4.39 -7.95 -3.90
C VAL A 35 -5.51 -7.20 -4.63
N GLY A 36 -5.19 -6.63 -5.79
CA GLY A 36 -6.10 -5.82 -6.58
C GLY A 36 -6.43 -4.44 -5.99
N ALA A 37 -5.80 -4.02 -4.88
CA ALA A 37 -6.04 -2.71 -4.28
C ALA A 37 -5.47 -1.56 -5.14
N HIS A 38 -6.10 -0.39 -5.04
CA HIS A 38 -5.69 0.82 -5.73
C HIS A 38 -5.02 1.77 -4.74
N LEU A 39 -3.69 1.84 -4.79
CA LEU A 39 -2.86 2.72 -3.96
C LEU A 39 -2.59 4.03 -4.72
N ILE A 40 -3.54 4.96 -4.62
CA ILE A 40 -3.55 6.26 -5.35
C ILE A 40 -3.52 7.49 -4.40
N GLY A 41 -3.35 7.22 -3.11
CA GLY A 41 -3.21 8.18 -2.01
C GLY A 41 -1.80 8.70 -1.89
N THR A 42 -1.40 9.18 -0.72
CA THR A 42 0.00 9.51 -0.40
C THR A 42 0.41 8.71 0.82
N PHE A 43 1.59 8.09 0.78
CA PHE A 43 2.07 7.20 1.84
C PHE A 43 3.46 7.67 2.29
N ILE A 44 3.56 8.04 3.56
CA ILE A 44 4.79 8.59 4.18
C ILE A 44 5.08 7.76 5.44
N GLY A 45 6.28 7.19 5.56
CA GLY A 45 6.67 6.42 6.75
C GLY A 45 5.82 5.15 6.98
N CYS A 46 5.11 4.67 5.96
CA CYS A 46 4.19 3.55 6.12
C CYS A 46 4.93 2.21 6.04
N ASP A 47 4.46 1.23 6.81
CA ASP A 47 5.01 -0.12 6.82
C ASP A 47 4.11 -1.07 6.02
N PHE A 48 4.58 -1.50 4.85
CA PHE A 48 3.95 -2.52 4.00
C PHE A 48 4.65 -3.88 4.10
N SER A 49 5.48 -4.11 5.11
CA SER A 49 6.22 -5.36 5.22
C SER A 49 5.30 -6.57 5.22
N HIS A 50 5.74 -7.64 4.53
CA HIS A 50 4.99 -8.90 4.39
C HIS A 50 3.59 -8.77 3.74
N THR A 51 3.29 -7.66 3.07
CA THR A 51 2.03 -7.51 2.32
C THR A 51 2.02 -8.28 1.01
N ASP A 52 0.82 -8.68 0.59
CA ASP A 52 0.56 -9.18 -0.75
C ASP A 52 0.09 -8.03 -1.64
N LEU A 53 0.97 -7.57 -2.54
CA LEU A 53 0.74 -6.45 -3.45
C LEU A 53 0.47 -6.92 -4.88
N ARG A 54 0.24 -8.22 -5.12
CA ARG A 54 -0.06 -8.72 -6.46
C ARG A 54 -1.31 -8.04 -7.03
N GLU A 55 -1.31 -7.74 -8.32
CA GLU A 55 -2.41 -7.05 -9.02
C GLU A 55 -2.74 -5.64 -8.46
N THR A 56 -1.93 -5.09 -7.55
CA THR A 56 -2.16 -3.72 -7.06
C THR A 56 -1.91 -2.69 -8.16
N VAL A 57 -2.73 -1.66 -8.17
CA VAL A 57 -2.51 -0.48 -9.01
C VAL A 57 -1.86 0.60 -8.15
N MET A 58 -0.57 0.85 -8.41
CA MET A 58 0.18 1.90 -7.74
C MET A 58 0.24 3.13 -8.65
N GLY A 59 -0.42 4.20 -8.22
CA GLY A 59 -0.49 5.46 -8.98
C GLY A 59 0.16 6.64 -8.26
N THR A 60 1.01 6.38 -7.27
CA THR A 60 1.51 7.40 -6.35
C THR A 60 2.94 7.18 -5.91
N SER A 61 3.48 8.14 -5.16
CA SER A 61 4.77 8.05 -4.50
C SER A 61 4.62 7.49 -3.08
N PHE A 62 5.55 6.62 -2.72
CA PHE A 62 5.75 6.11 -1.37
C PHE A 62 7.07 6.68 -0.85
N THR A 63 7.01 7.54 0.16
CA THR A 63 8.19 8.17 0.76
C THR A 63 8.49 7.48 2.09
N ASP A 64 9.75 7.14 2.34
CA ASP A 64 10.22 6.50 3.57
C ASP A 64 9.39 5.29 4.04
N SER A 65 8.78 4.57 3.08
CA SER A 65 7.90 3.43 3.37
C SER A 65 8.66 2.11 3.20
N ASP A 66 8.38 1.14 4.06
CA ASP A 66 9.02 -0.18 4.04
C ASP A 66 8.19 -1.18 3.20
N PHE A 67 8.86 -1.87 2.28
CA PHE A 67 8.29 -2.92 1.42
C PHE A 67 9.02 -4.26 1.59
N THR A 68 9.76 -4.45 2.68
CA THR A 68 10.51 -5.66 2.97
C THR A 68 9.59 -6.89 2.98
N GLY A 69 9.96 -7.93 2.25
CA GLY A 69 9.20 -9.18 2.21
C GLY A 69 7.85 -9.12 1.49
N THR A 70 7.57 -8.04 0.76
CA THR A 70 6.33 -7.94 -0.02
C THR A 70 6.30 -8.90 -1.20
N GLN A 71 5.10 -9.41 -1.51
CA GLN A 71 4.86 -10.13 -2.75
C GLN A 71 4.46 -9.11 -3.82
N MET A 72 5.39 -8.76 -4.71
CA MET A 72 5.16 -7.77 -5.76
C MET A 72 4.35 -8.36 -6.93
N PRO A 73 3.66 -7.50 -7.71
CA PRO A 73 3.09 -7.92 -8.98
C PRO A 73 4.15 -8.63 -9.82
N ASP A 74 3.76 -9.71 -10.48
CA ASP A 74 4.62 -10.37 -11.45
C ASP A 74 4.98 -9.34 -12.53
N VAL A 75 6.26 -8.93 -12.55
CA VAL A 75 6.76 -8.15 -13.67
C VAL A 75 7.01 -9.19 -14.75
N ALA A 76 6.07 -9.29 -15.70
CA ALA A 76 6.32 -10.04 -16.90
C ALA A 76 7.57 -9.43 -17.56
N THR A 77 8.73 -10.03 -17.32
CA THR A 77 9.95 -9.71 -18.06
C THR A 77 9.71 -10.23 -19.46
N THR A 78 9.15 -9.39 -20.32
CA THR A 78 9.24 -9.61 -21.76
C THR A 78 10.71 -9.43 -22.11
N ASP A 79 11.41 -10.55 -22.35
CA ASP A 79 12.75 -10.59 -22.92
C ASP A 79 12.88 -9.75 -24.20
#